data_AF-A0A7J5EWF7-F1
#
_entry.id   AF-A0A7J5EWF7-F1
#
_cell.length_a   1.000
_cell.length_b   1.000
_cell.length_c   1.000
_cell.angle_alpha   90.00
_cell.angle_beta   90.00
_cell.angle_gamma   90.00
#
_symmetry.space_group_name_H-M   'P 1'
#
loop_
_entity.id
_entity.type
_entity.pdbx_description
1 polymer ?
#
loop_
_entity_poly.entity_id
_entity_poly.type
_entity_poly.pdbx_seq_one_letter_code
_entity_poly.pdbx_strand_id
1 'polypeptide(L)'
;MNATTVAAAANVSSASATAERNRRIAEHVDVARRIASKVARRCPAWMSQEDLVAAGMLGLAEAADRFDEGRGEPFLVFASKRIRGAVLDELRRGDIMPRRVRRMAR
;
A
#
# COMPACT_ATOMS: atom_id res chain seq x y z
N MET A 1 16.32 -36.53 20.60
CA MET A 1 16.75 -35.53 19.59
C MET A 1 15.73 -35.54 18.47
N ASN A 2 14.68 -34.73 18.57
CA ASN A 2 13.45 -34.94 17.78
C ASN A 2 13.21 -33.69 16.92
N ALA A 3 13.41 -33.83 15.61
CA ALA A 3 13.26 -32.76 14.62
C ALA A 3 11.81 -32.21 14.48
N THR A 4 10.82 -32.86 15.08
CA THR A 4 9.40 -32.50 14.95
C THR A 4 8.98 -31.30 15.79
N THR A 5 9.69 -30.96 16.88
CA THR A 5 9.29 -29.86 17.78
C THR A 5 9.66 -28.48 17.24
N VAL A 6 10.67 -28.39 16.37
CA VAL A 6 11.12 -27.11 15.77
C VAL A 6 10.16 -26.63 14.68
N ALA A 7 9.56 -27.55 13.91
CA ALA A 7 8.62 -27.22 12.83
C ALA A 7 7.31 -26.59 13.35
N ALA A 8 6.82 -27.04 14.51
CA ALA A 8 5.60 -26.50 15.12
C ALA A 8 5.78 -25.04 15.59
N ALA A 9 6.93 -24.70 16.16
CA ALA A 9 7.23 -23.34 16.63
C ALA A 9 7.33 -22.32 15.48
N ALA A 10 7.89 -22.74 14.33
CA ALA A 10 7.97 -21.89 13.14
C ALA A 10 6.58 -21.55 12.57
N ASN A 11 5.63 -22.48 12.63
CA ASN A 11 4.28 -22.28 12.09
C ASN A 11 3.40 -21.37 12.96
N VAL A 12 3.65 -21.34 14.28
CA VAL A 12 2.94 -20.45 15.22
C VAL A 12 3.39 -19.00 15.07
N SER A 13 4.68 -18.77 14.82
CA SER A 13 5.25 -17.43 14.65
C SER A 13 4.86 -16.77 13.31
N SER A 14 4.78 -17.55 12.23
CA SER A 14 4.29 -17.06 10.93
C SER A 14 2.78 -16.77 10.93
N ALA A 15 1.99 -17.57 11.66
CA ALA A 15 0.56 -17.35 11.83
C ALA A 15 0.26 -16.06 12.61
N SER A 16 0.99 -15.78 13.70
CA SER A 16 0.81 -14.55 14.49
C SER A 16 1.26 -13.30 13.73
N ALA A 17 2.37 -13.38 12.98
CA ALA A 17 2.83 -12.28 12.12
C ALA A 17 1.79 -11.95 11.02
N THR A 18 1.17 -12.97 10.42
CA THR A 18 0.12 -12.79 9.43
C THR A 18 -1.14 -12.17 10.04
N ALA A 19 -1.52 -12.61 11.26
CA ALA A 19 -2.65 -12.02 11.98
C ALA A 19 -2.42 -10.54 12.30
N GLU A 20 -1.22 -10.18 12.74
CA GLU A 20 -0.85 -8.79 13.04
C GLU A 20 -0.84 -7.92 11.78
N ARG A 21 -0.27 -8.42 10.69
CA ARG A 21 -0.34 -7.77 9.37
C ARG A 21 -1.80 -7.50 8.97
N ASN A 22 -2.65 -8.51 9.06
CA ASN A 22 -4.06 -8.40 8.67
C ASN A 22 -4.81 -7.41 9.55
N ARG A 23 -4.52 -7.38 10.87
CA ARG A 23 -5.06 -6.39 11.80
C ARG A 23 -4.71 -4.97 11.38
N ARG A 24 -3.42 -4.69 11.13
CA ARG A 24 -2.94 -3.38 10.68
C ARG A 24 -3.60 -2.93 9.38
N ILE A 25 -3.76 -3.86 8.42
CA ILE A 25 -4.47 -3.58 7.17
C ILE A 25 -5.92 -3.20 7.47
N ALA A 26 -6.65 -4.03 8.22
CA ALA A 26 -8.07 -3.82 8.53
C ALA A 26 -8.33 -2.47 9.22
N GLU A 27 -7.50 -2.09 10.18
CA GLU A 27 -7.61 -0.83 10.92
C GLU A 27 -7.35 0.41 10.04
N HIS A 28 -6.63 0.27 8.93
CA HIS A 28 -6.14 1.40 8.13
C HIS A 28 -6.71 1.46 6.70
N VAL A 29 -7.66 0.57 6.36
CA VAL A 29 -8.33 0.53 5.04
C VAL A 29 -8.92 1.89 4.66
N ASP A 30 -9.65 2.52 5.58
CA ASP A 30 -10.32 3.80 5.33
C ASP A 30 -9.32 4.92 5.06
N VAL A 31 -8.18 4.89 5.75
CA VAL A 31 -7.10 5.86 5.55
C VAL A 31 -6.50 5.71 4.16
N ALA A 32 -6.20 4.48 3.73
CA ALA A 32 -5.67 4.22 2.40
C ALA A 32 -6.65 4.69 1.31
N ARG A 33 -7.94 4.37 1.45
CA ARG A 33 -8.99 4.82 0.54
C ARG A 33 -9.08 6.34 0.47
N ARG A 34 -9.04 7.04 1.61
CA ARG A 34 -9.08 8.51 1.67
C ARG A 34 -7.86 9.15 1.00
N ILE A 35 -6.66 8.64 1.26
CA ILE A 35 -5.42 9.15 0.65
C ILE A 35 -5.46 8.96 -0.86
N ALA A 36 -5.80 7.76 -1.33
CA ALA A 36 -5.87 7.46 -2.76
C ALA A 36 -6.94 8.30 -3.46
N SER A 37 -8.14 8.42 -2.86
CA SER A 37 -9.22 9.25 -3.40
C SER A 37 -8.84 10.73 -3.49
N LYS A 38 -8.06 11.24 -2.54
CA LYS A 38 -7.57 12.63 -2.57
C LYS A 38 -6.61 12.88 -3.74
N VAL A 39 -5.79 11.89 -4.07
CA VAL A 39 -4.89 11.95 -5.23
C VAL A 39 -5.68 11.79 -6.53
N ALA A 40 -6.61 10.83 -6.59
CA ALA A 40 -7.46 10.58 -7.76
C ALA A 40 -8.28 11.81 -8.20
N ARG A 41 -8.77 12.61 -7.24
CA ARG A 41 -9.48 13.87 -7.55
C ARG A 41 -8.65 14.91 -8.32
N ARG A 42 -7.32 14.78 -8.32
CA ARG A 42 -6.40 15.69 -9.04
C ARG A 42 -5.92 15.08 -10.35
N CYS A 43 -6.37 13.87 -10.69
CA CYS A 43 -5.90 13.14 -11.85
C CYS A 43 -6.73 13.48 -13.11
N PRO A 44 -6.13 13.37 -14.30
CA PRO A 44 -6.85 13.54 -15.56
C PRO A 44 -7.95 12.50 -15.77
N ALA A 45 -8.93 12.82 -16.62
CA ALA A 45 -10.13 12.00 -16.86
C ALA A 45 -9.89 10.61 -17.48
N TRP A 46 -8.69 10.34 -18.02
CA TRP A 46 -8.36 9.05 -18.62
C TRP A 46 -7.93 7.99 -17.60
N MET A 47 -7.71 8.37 -16.33
CA MET A 47 -7.33 7.44 -15.27
C MET A 47 -8.52 7.15 -14.36
N SER A 48 -8.80 5.87 -14.10
CA SER A 48 -9.88 5.46 -13.20
C SER A 48 -9.54 5.78 -11.75
N GLN A 49 -10.51 6.32 -11.04
CA GLN A 49 -10.42 6.49 -9.59
C GLN A 49 -10.29 5.14 -8.88
N GLU A 50 -10.93 4.10 -9.40
CA GLU A 50 -10.91 2.77 -8.79
C GLU A 50 -9.51 2.15 -8.86
N ASP A 51 -8.81 2.32 -9.98
CA ASP A 51 -7.43 1.84 -10.15
C ASP A 51 -6.48 2.51 -9.16
N LEU A 52 -6.64 3.82 -8.95
CA LEU A 52 -5.84 4.56 -7.97
C LEU A 52 -6.15 4.14 -6.54
N VAL A 53 -7.41 3.87 -6.22
CA VAL A 53 -7.79 3.32 -4.91
C VAL A 53 -7.18 1.93 -4.72
N ALA A 54 -7.25 1.06 -5.73
CA ALA A 54 -6.66 -0.27 -5.70
C ALA A 54 -5.13 -0.22 -5.51
N ALA A 55 -4.43 0.67 -6.23
CA ALA A 55 -3.00 0.91 -6.04
C ALA A 55 -2.68 1.38 -4.61
N GLY A 56 -3.50 2.27 -4.05
CA GLY A 56 -3.37 2.70 -2.65
C GLY A 56 -3.54 1.55 -1.66
N MET A 57 -4.50 0.66 -1.89
CA MET A 57 -4.72 -0.53 -1.07
C MET A 57 -3.56 -1.52 -1.15
N LEU A 58 -2.98 -1.72 -2.33
CA LEU A 58 -1.77 -2.53 -2.50
C LEU A 58 -0.59 -1.90 -1.73
N GLY A 59 -0.43 -0.59 -1.79
CA GLY A 59 0.57 0.14 -1.01
C GLY A 59 0.39 -0.01 0.50
N LEU A 60 -0.85 -0.08 1.01
CA LEU A 60 -1.13 -0.37 2.41
C LEU A 60 -0.72 -1.80 2.79
N ALA A 61 -1.04 -2.79 1.96
CA ALA A 61 -0.68 -4.18 2.20
C ALA A 61 0.84 -4.36 2.28
N GLU A 62 1.57 -3.76 1.35
CA GLU A 62 3.04 -3.75 1.38
C GLU A 62 3.62 -2.99 2.57
N ALA A 63 2.96 -1.93 3.02
CA ALA A 63 3.37 -1.23 4.22
C ALA A 63 3.21 -2.12 5.45
N ALA A 64 2.12 -2.88 5.54
CA ALA A 64 1.91 -3.83 6.62
C ALA A 64 2.96 -4.94 6.64
N ASP A 65 3.42 -5.39 5.46
CA ASP A 65 4.49 -6.39 5.32
C ASP A 65 5.87 -5.87 5.77
N ARG A 66 6.18 -4.61 5.47
CA ARG A 66 7.51 -4.03 5.70
C ARG A 66 7.61 -3.20 6.98
N PHE A 67 6.52 -3.06 7.73
CA PHE A 67 6.51 -2.24 8.92
C PHE A 67 7.26 -2.93 10.07
N ASP A 68 8.19 -2.18 10.65
CA ASP A 68 9.02 -2.60 11.76
C ASP A 68 8.79 -1.64 12.93
N GLU A 69 8.20 -2.16 14.01
CA GLU A 69 7.91 -1.41 15.24
C GLU A 69 9.18 -0.89 15.92
N GLY A 70 10.33 -1.53 15.68
CA GLY A 70 11.62 -1.13 16.25
C GLY A 70 12.15 0.21 15.72
N ARG A 71 11.56 0.75 14.64
CA ARG A 71 11.98 2.04 14.06
C ARG A 71 11.40 3.27 14.76
N GLY A 72 10.46 3.10 15.69
CA GLY A 72 9.87 4.20 16.46
C GLY A 72 8.98 5.17 15.66
N GLU A 73 8.63 4.83 14.41
CA GLU A 73 7.66 5.59 13.61
C GLU A 73 6.28 4.93 13.71
N PRO A 74 5.19 5.68 13.99
CA PRO A 74 3.84 5.10 13.98
C PRO A 74 3.49 4.51 12.61
N PHE A 75 2.82 3.35 12.58
CA PHE A 75 2.44 2.66 11.35
C PHE A 75 1.73 3.59 10.34
N LEU A 76 0.82 4.43 10.82
CA LEU A 76 0.09 5.38 9.99
C LEU A 76 1.02 6.30 9.19
N VAL A 77 2.10 6.80 9.78
CA VAL A 77 3.02 7.73 9.11
C VAL A 77 3.81 6.99 8.03
N PHE A 78 4.29 5.78 8.35
CA PHE A 78 4.99 4.91 7.41
C PHE A 78 4.08 4.50 6.23
N ALA A 79 2.90 3.95 6.53
CA ALA A 79 1.91 3.53 5.53
C ALA A 79 1.47 4.68 4.64
N SER A 80 1.25 5.87 5.22
CA SER A 80 0.87 7.08 4.46
C SER A 80 1.89 7.48 3.39
N LYS A 81 3.19 7.23 3.61
CA LYS A 81 4.23 7.46 2.59
C LYS A 81 4.16 6.40 1.49
N ARG A 82 4.03 5.11 1.87
CA ARG A 82 3.98 3.99 0.92
C ARG A 82 2.74 4.01 0.03
N ILE A 83 1.57 4.30 0.60
CA ILE A 83 0.29 4.42 -0.10
C ILE A 83 0.39 5.50 -1.17
N ARG A 84 0.89 6.70 -0.81
CA ARG A 84 1.10 7.78 -1.78
C ARG A 84 2.06 7.38 -2.90
N GLY A 85 3.15 6.71 -2.55
CA GLY A 85 4.10 6.18 -3.53
C GLY A 85 3.43 5.24 -4.53
N ALA A 86 2.65 4.26 -4.06
CA ALA A 86 1.95 3.31 -4.91
C ALA A 86 0.97 3.99 -5.89
N VAL A 87 0.20 4.97 -5.40
CA VAL A 87 -0.73 5.73 -6.25
C VAL A 87 0.02 6.56 -7.31
N LEU A 88 1.15 7.17 -6.94
CA LEU A 88 1.99 7.91 -7.88
C LEU A 88 2.68 7.00 -8.90
N ASP A 89 3.05 5.79 -8.51
CA ASP A 89 3.63 4.82 -9.42
C ASP A 89 2.60 4.32 -10.44
N GLU A 90 1.35 4.14 -10.02
CA GLU A 90 0.24 3.82 -10.92
C GLU A 90 -0.04 4.97 -11.90
N LEU A 91 -0.01 6.21 -11.41
CA LEU A 91 -0.07 7.40 -12.27
C LEU A 91 1.02 7.43 -13.33
N ARG A 92 2.26 7.08 -12.96
CA ARG A 92 3.39 7.03 -13.91
C ARG A 92 3.24 5.91 -14.93
N ARG A 93 2.69 4.76 -14.54
CA ARG A 93 2.40 3.65 -15.47
C ARG A 93 1.39 4.08 -16.53
N GLY A 94 0.39 4.86 -16.15
CA GLY A 94 -0.57 5.44 -17.08
C GLY A 94 -0.01 6.61 -17.89
N ASP A 95 0.86 7.45 -17.30
CA ASP A 95 1.40 8.68 -17.90
C ASP A 95 2.54 8.40 -18.90
N ILE A 96 2.51 7.27 -19.62
CA ILE A 96 3.27 7.07 -20.87
C ILE A 96 2.65 7.95 -21.98
N MET A 97 2.29 9.19 -21.67
CA MET A 97 1.85 10.20 -22.60
C MET A 97 3.07 11.01 -23.04
N PRO A 98 3.40 11.03 -24.34
CA PRO A 98 4.47 11.88 -24.86
C PRO A 98 4.24 13.33 -24.44
N ARG A 99 5.32 14.04 -24.06
CA ARG A 99 5.31 15.46 -23.61
C ARG A 99 4.47 16.40 -24.49
N ARG A 100 4.28 16.07 -25.78
CA ARG A 100 3.44 16.81 -26.73
C ARG A 100 1.96 16.80 -26.38
N VAL A 101 1.43 15.69 -25.86
CA VAL A 101 0.01 15.52 -25.53
C VAL A 101 -0.35 16.24 -24.24
N ARG A 102 0.60 16.35 -23.29
CA ARG A 102 0.47 17.13 -22.05
C ARG A 102 0.21 18.62 -22.30
N ARG A 103 0.59 19.15 -23.47
CA ARG A 103 0.39 20.57 -23.83
C ARG A 103 -1.03 20.87 -24.34
N MET A 104 -1.77 19.83 -24.75
CA MET A 104 -3.09 19.96 -25.39
C MET A 104 -4.26 19.76 -24.42
N ALA A 105 -3.99 19.29 -23.20
CA ALA A 105 -4.96 19.10 -22.13
C ALA A 105 -5.05 20.29 -21.15
N ARG A 106 -4.58 21.48 -21.56
CA ARG A 106 -4.73 22.75 -20.83
C ARG A 106 -5.75 23.63 -21.53
#